data_AF-A0A8S1HER1-F1
#
_entry.id   AF-A0A8S1HER1-F1
#
_cell.length_a   1.000
_cell.length_b   1.000
_cell.length_c   1.000
_cell.angle_alpha   90.00
_cell.angle_beta   90.00
_cell.angle_gamma   90.00
#
_symmetry.space_group_name_H-M   'P 1'
#
loop_
_entity.id
_entity.type
_entity.pdbx_description
1 polymer ?
#
loop_
_entity_poly.entity_id
_entity_poly.type
_entity_poly.pdbx_seq_one_letter_code
_entity_poly.pdbx_strand_id
1 'polypeptide(L)'
;MQPQVKIAPKKIGVQGPSMKKKAASPPAISFNAEERAELRKLSAMLPPTPRSSSSSDPTEIVVHAANYIQRLVATVHARVNTGSLPREVLATLPPAFSPAVVSRPSRRHHKKRRSVEKKR
;
A
#
# COMPACT_ATOMS: atom_id res chain seq x y z
N MET A 1 32.74 -19.99 67.90
CA MET A 1 32.29 -18.58 67.90
C MET A 1 31.18 -18.43 66.87
N GLN A 2 29.91 -18.48 67.28
CA GLN A 2 28.76 -18.35 66.38
C GLN A 2 28.54 -16.87 65.99
N PRO A 3 28.19 -16.53 64.74
CA PRO A 3 27.73 -15.19 64.42
C PRO A 3 26.21 -15.08 64.65
N GLN A 4 25.81 -14.09 65.44
CA GLN A 4 24.40 -13.75 65.66
C GLN A 4 23.83 -12.97 64.49
N VAL A 5 22.72 -13.44 63.91
CA VAL A 5 21.96 -12.71 62.89
C VAL A 5 20.84 -11.95 63.58
N LYS A 6 20.97 -10.62 63.65
CA LYS A 6 19.95 -9.70 64.17
C LYS A 6 18.79 -9.62 63.18
N ILE A 7 17.65 -10.21 63.51
CA ILE A 7 16.41 -10.08 62.75
C ILE A 7 15.76 -8.75 63.14
N ALA A 8 15.81 -7.76 62.25
CA ALA A 8 15.02 -6.53 62.38
C ALA A 8 13.67 -6.71 61.67
N PRO A 9 12.52 -6.36 62.30
CA PRO A 9 11.23 -6.42 61.65
C PRO A 9 11.08 -5.28 60.64
N LYS A 10 10.92 -5.62 59.36
CA LYS A 10 10.52 -4.67 58.30
C LYS A 10 9.06 -4.26 58.55
N LYS A 11 8.82 -2.97 58.75
CA LYS A 11 7.49 -2.36 58.85
C LYS A 11 6.68 -2.71 57.59
N ILE A 12 5.57 -3.41 57.78
CA ILE A 12 4.55 -3.65 56.75
C ILE A 12 3.85 -2.31 56.53
N GLY A 13 4.25 -1.60 55.48
CA GLY A 13 3.50 -0.45 54.99
C GLY A 13 2.17 -0.93 54.45
N VAL A 14 1.07 -0.51 55.09
CA VAL A 14 -0.30 -0.73 54.62
C VAL A 14 -0.44 -0.10 53.24
N GLN A 15 -0.47 -0.95 52.23
CA GLN A 15 -0.71 -0.58 50.85
C GLN A 15 -2.18 -0.17 50.72
N GLY A 16 -2.45 1.14 50.81
CA GLY A 16 -3.76 1.70 50.49
C GLY A 16 -4.15 1.38 49.03
N PRO A 17 -5.45 1.32 48.71
CA PRO A 17 -5.91 0.97 47.38
C PRO A 17 -5.37 1.98 46.37
N SER A 18 -4.45 1.53 45.52
CA SER A 18 -3.97 2.29 44.37
C SER A 18 -5.15 2.45 43.42
N MET A 19 -5.79 3.61 43.44
CA MET A 19 -6.77 4.00 42.44
C MET A 19 -6.04 4.12 41.10
N LYS A 20 -6.00 3.03 40.35
CA LYS A 20 -5.66 3.06 38.93
C LYS A 20 -6.69 3.95 38.26
N LYS A 21 -6.34 5.22 38.02
CA LYS A 21 -7.08 6.09 37.10
C LYS A 21 -7.18 5.32 35.79
N LYS A 22 -8.35 4.76 35.50
CA LYS A 22 -8.69 4.24 34.17
C LYS A 22 -8.51 5.42 33.23
N ALA A 23 -7.40 5.46 32.50
CA ALA A 23 -7.30 6.30 31.33
C ALA A 23 -8.45 5.88 30.43
N ALA A 24 -9.43 6.78 30.26
CA ALA A 24 -10.51 6.56 29.30
C ALA A 24 -9.83 6.34 27.95
N SER A 25 -9.98 5.14 27.39
CA SER A 25 -9.59 4.91 26.00
C SER A 25 -10.31 5.96 25.15
N PRO A 26 -9.61 6.61 24.19
CA PRO A 26 -10.29 7.54 23.29
C PRO A 26 -11.50 6.84 22.67
N PRO A 27 -12.63 7.54 22.51
CA PRO A 27 -13.84 6.94 21.95
C PRO A 27 -13.47 6.30 20.61
N ALA A 28 -13.74 5.01 20.47
CA ALA A 28 -13.53 4.33 19.21
C ALA A 28 -14.33 5.08 18.13
N ILE A 29 -13.62 5.66 17.16
CA ILE A 29 -14.23 6.34 16.03
C ILE A 29 -14.93 5.25 15.22
N SER A 30 -16.24 5.12 15.42
CA SER A 30 -17.06 4.13 14.75
C SER A 30 -17.53 4.67 13.41
N PHE A 31 -17.43 3.86 12.35
CA PHE A 31 -17.97 4.23 11.05
C PHE A 31 -19.47 4.51 11.10
N ASN A 32 -19.89 5.58 10.44
CA ASN A 32 -21.29 5.93 10.20
C ASN A 32 -21.93 4.95 9.19
N ALA A 33 -23.26 5.00 9.07
CA ALA A 33 -24.02 4.13 8.16
C ALA A 33 -23.59 4.30 6.68
N GLU A 34 -23.32 5.55 6.27
CA GLU A 34 -22.87 5.89 4.93
C GLU A 34 -21.49 5.29 4.63
N GLU A 35 -20.51 5.49 5.52
CA GLU A 35 -19.15 4.96 5.38
C GLU A 35 -19.16 3.42 5.29
N ARG A 36 -20.02 2.75 6.07
CA ARG A 36 -20.20 1.29 5.97
C ARG A 36 -20.80 0.87 4.63
N ALA A 37 -21.73 1.64 4.09
CA ALA A 37 -22.30 1.37 2.77
C ALA A 37 -21.23 1.56 1.67
N GLU A 38 -20.38 2.57 1.78
CA GLU A 38 -19.25 2.77 0.88
C GLU A 38 -18.22 1.65 0.97
N LEU A 39 -17.88 1.19 2.18
CA LEU A 39 -16.97 0.05 2.36
C LEU A 39 -17.52 -1.24 1.74
N ARG A 40 -18.83 -1.46 1.78
CA ARG A 40 -19.48 -2.59 1.09
C ARG A 40 -19.36 -2.46 -0.43
N LYS A 41 -19.61 -1.26 -0.97
CA LYS A 41 -19.43 -0.97 -2.41
C LYS A 41 -17.97 -1.18 -2.82
N LEU A 42 -17.03 -0.69 -2.02
CA LEU A 42 -15.60 -0.85 -2.25
C LEU A 42 -15.22 -2.34 -2.29
N SER A 43 -15.66 -3.12 -1.30
CA SER A 43 -15.42 -4.57 -1.25
C SER A 43 -15.93 -5.28 -2.52
N ALA A 44 -17.10 -4.89 -3.04
CA ALA A 44 -17.66 -5.46 -4.28
C ALA A 44 -16.86 -5.12 -5.55
N MET A 45 -16.07 -4.03 -5.55
CA MET A 45 -15.20 -3.65 -6.68
C MET A 45 -13.82 -4.30 -6.63
N LEU A 46 -13.42 -4.87 -5.48
CA LEU A 46 -12.13 -5.50 -5.34
C LEU A 46 -12.16 -6.94 -5.88
N PRO A 47 -11.05 -7.45 -6.42
CA PRO A 47 -10.97 -8.84 -6.84
C PRO A 47 -11.29 -9.79 -5.66
N PRO A 48 -12.03 -10.89 -5.88
CA PRO A 48 -12.30 -11.82 -4.81
C PRO A 48 -10.97 -12.40 -4.31
N THR A 49 -10.71 -12.31 -3.00
CA THR A 49 -9.56 -12.97 -2.40
C THR A 49 -10.02 -14.19 -1.61
N PRO A 50 -9.25 -15.29 -1.63
CA PRO A 50 -9.60 -16.51 -0.90
C PRO A 50 -9.65 -16.29 0.63
N ARG A 51 -9.05 -15.21 1.13
CA ARG A 51 -9.06 -14.83 2.55
C ARG A 51 -10.23 -13.91 2.92
N SER A 52 -10.89 -13.31 1.93
CA SER A 52 -11.92 -12.28 2.14
C SER A 52 -13.34 -12.80 1.93
N SER A 53 -13.55 -14.13 1.87
CA SER A 53 -14.88 -14.73 1.67
C SER A 53 -15.92 -14.32 2.72
N SER A 54 -15.48 -13.72 3.83
CA SER A 54 -16.35 -13.23 4.90
C SER A 54 -15.76 -12.06 5.71
N SER A 55 -14.64 -11.46 5.29
CA SER A 55 -13.98 -10.43 6.11
C SER A 55 -14.70 -9.09 5.97
N SER A 56 -15.69 -8.88 6.84
CA SER A 56 -16.38 -7.60 7.02
C SER A 56 -15.54 -6.56 7.76
N ASP A 57 -14.25 -6.81 7.98
CA ASP A 57 -13.37 -5.89 8.69
C ASP A 57 -13.08 -4.67 7.79
N PRO A 58 -13.49 -3.45 8.20
CA PRO A 58 -13.22 -2.24 7.44
C PRO A 58 -11.73 -2.04 7.15
N THR A 59 -10.84 -2.41 8.07
CA THR A 59 -9.40 -2.20 7.91
C THR A 59 -8.84 -3.09 6.80
N GLU A 60 -9.22 -4.37 6.78
CA GLU A 60 -8.77 -5.29 5.73
C GLU A 60 -9.26 -4.87 4.33
N ILE A 61 -10.51 -4.38 4.23
CA ILE A 61 -11.06 -3.86 2.96
C ILE A 61 -10.20 -2.70 2.45
N VAL A 62 -9.88 -1.74 3.32
CA VAL A 62 -9.07 -0.56 2.95
C VAL A 62 -7.65 -0.98 2.55
N VAL A 63 -7.01 -1.86 3.31
CA VAL A 63 -5.67 -2.37 2.99
C VAL A 63 -5.67 -3.12 1.66
N HIS A 64 -6.68 -3.97 1.43
CA HIS A 64 -6.81 -4.70 0.18
C HIS A 64 -7.02 -3.76 -1.01
N ALA A 65 -7.85 -2.73 -0.84
CA ALA A 65 -8.06 -1.70 -1.86
C ALA A 65 -6.76 -0.96 -2.20
N ALA A 66 -6.01 -0.51 -1.20
CA ALA A 66 -4.75 0.18 -1.39
C ALA A 66 -3.74 -0.69 -2.18
N ASN A 67 -3.62 -1.96 -1.81
CA ASN A 67 -2.74 -2.91 -2.50
C ASN A 67 -3.20 -3.19 -3.94
N TYR A 68 -4.51 -3.22 -4.20
CA TYR A 68 -5.03 -3.40 -5.56
C TYR A 68 -4.75 -2.18 -6.44
N ILE A 69 -4.95 -0.97 -5.92
CA ILE A 69 -4.62 0.28 -6.63
C ILE A 69 -3.14 0.30 -7.00
N GLN A 70 -2.24 -0.01 -6.06
CA GLN A 70 -0.79 -0.04 -6.34
C GLN A 70 -0.43 -1.03 -7.46
N ARG A 71 -1.04 -2.22 -7.48
CA ARG A 71 -0.84 -3.23 -8.54
C ARG A 71 -1.35 -2.73 -9.89
N LEU A 72 -2.50 -2.08 -9.94
CA LEU A 72 -3.04 -1.49 -11.17
C LEU A 72 -2.09 -0.42 -11.72
N VAL A 73 -1.65 0.50 -10.86
CA VAL A 73 -0.70 1.56 -11.23
C VAL A 73 0.60 0.96 -11.78
N ALA A 74 1.19 -0.02 -11.07
CA ALA A 74 2.41 -0.69 -11.53
C ALA A 74 2.21 -1.37 -12.89
N THR A 75 1.06 -2.01 -13.10
CA THR A 75 0.72 -2.68 -14.37
C THR A 75 0.58 -1.68 -15.51
N VAL A 76 -0.10 -0.56 -15.27
CA VAL A 76 -0.24 0.51 -16.28
C VAL A 76 1.14 1.07 -16.63
N HIS A 77 1.96 1.42 -15.64
CA HIS A 77 3.33 1.90 -15.89
C HIS A 77 4.16 0.90 -16.69
N ALA A 78 4.11 -0.39 -16.35
CA ALA A 78 4.81 -1.43 -17.09
C ALA A 78 4.35 -1.46 -18.56
N ARG A 79 3.03 -1.43 -18.81
CA ARG A 79 2.48 -1.45 -20.18
C ARG A 79 2.76 -0.17 -20.97
N VAL A 80 2.85 1.00 -20.32
CA VAL A 80 3.30 2.25 -20.94
C VAL A 80 4.75 2.08 -21.39
N ASN A 81 5.62 1.61 -20.48
CA ASN A 81 7.05 1.49 -20.73
C ASN A 81 7.38 0.44 -21.79
N THR A 82 6.63 -0.66 -21.85
CA THR A 82 6.78 -1.69 -22.89
C THR A 82 6.09 -1.31 -24.21
N GLY A 83 5.26 -0.27 -24.23
CA GLY A 83 4.48 0.13 -25.39
C GLY A 83 3.34 -0.83 -25.72
N SER A 84 2.91 -1.67 -24.77
CA SER A 84 1.83 -2.64 -24.97
C SER A 84 0.43 -2.12 -24.59
N LEU A 85 0.31 -0.83 -24.27
CA LEU A 85 -0.99 -0.17 -24.11
C LEU A 85 -1.64 0.04 -25.49
N PRO A 86 -2.91 -0.34 -25.68
CA PRO A 86 -3.63 -0.11 -26.93
C PRO A 86 -3.68 1.38 -27.29
N ARG A 87 -3.58 1.69 -28.59
CA ARG A 87 -3.54 3.08 -29.08
C ARG A 87 -4.85 3.82 -28.82
N GLU A 88 -5.96 3.09 -28.82
CA GLU A 88 -7.30 3.58 -28.54
C GLU A 88 -7.35 4.18 -27.13
N VAL A 89 -6.70 3.51 -26.16
CA VAL A 89 -6.62 4.00 -24.78
C VAL A 89 -5.80 5.29 -24.72
N LEU A 90 -4.67 5.36 -25.42
CA LEU A 90 -3.84 6.58 -25.48
C LEU A 90 -4.58 7.75 -26.13
N ALA A 91 -5.46 7.49 -27.10
CA ALA A 91 -6.25 8.51 -27.77
C ALA A 91 -7.38 9.09 -26.90
N THR A 92 -7.87 8.32 -25.92
CA THR A 92 -8.89 8.78 -24.96
C THR A 92 -8.32 9.59 -23.81
N LEU A 93 -6.99 9.65 -23.65
CA LEU A 93 -6.37 10.44 -22.60
C LEU A 93 -6.65 11.94 -22.84
N PRO A 94 -6.89 12.73 -21.77
CA PRO A 94 -7.00 14.17 -21.91
C PRO A 94 -5.79 14.74 -22.63
N PRO A 95 -5.93 15.82 -23.43
CA PRO A 95 -4.84 16.37 -24.25
C PRO A 95 -3.56 16.65 -23.46
N ALA A 96 -3.69 17.03 -22.19
CA ALA A 96 -2.57 17.27 -21.27
C ALA A 96 -1.65 16.04 -21.05
N PHE A 97 -2.14 14.83 -21.34
CA PHE A 97 -1.43 13.57 -21.12
C PHE A 97 -1.18 12.79 -22.41
N SER A 98 -1.51 13.37 -23.58
CA SER A 98 -1.29 12.69 -24.87
C SER A 98 0.19 12.68 -25.26
N PRO A 99 0.75 11.53 -25.67
CA PRO A 99 2.16 11.43 -26.08
C PRO A 99 2.48 12.19 -27.37
N ALA A 100 1.47 12.68 -28.11
CA ALA A 100 1.67 13.42 -29.37
C ALA A 100 2.52 14.70 -29.22
N VAL A 101 2.60 15.28 -28.01
CA VAL A 101 3.42 16.47 -27.74
C VAL A 101 4.90 16.13 -27.57
N VAL A 102 5.24 14.89 -27.23
CA VAL A 102 6.63 14.44 -27.09
C VAL A 102 7.02 13.63 -28.31
N SER A 103 7.09 14.32 -29.46
CA SER A 103 7.82 13.84 -30.63
C SER A 103 9.30 13.73 -30.27
N ARG A 104 9.67 12.64 -29.59
CA ARG A 104 11.07 12.32 -29.31
C ARG A 104 11.67 11.79 -30.61
N PRO A 105 12.61 12.49 -31.26
CA PRO A 105 13.27 11.95 -32.44
C PRO A 105 14.01 10.69 -32.01
N SER A 106 13.55 9.54 -32.49
CA SER A 106 14.31 8.30 -32.44
C SER A 106 15.59 8.53 -33.23
N ARG A 107 16.68 8.89 -32.55
CA ARG A 107 18.04 8.85 -33.09
C ARG A 107 18.39 7.38 -33.34
N ARG A 108 17.85 6.82 -34.43
CA ARG A 108 18.41 5.62 -35.06
C ARG A 108 19.77 6.02 -35.61
N HIS A 109 20.82 5.72 -34.84
CA HIS A 109 22.19 5.76 -35.35
C HIS A 109 22.30 4.79 -36.54
N HIS A 110 22.23 5.32 -37.75
CA HIS A 110 22.66 4.62 -38.95
C HIS A 110 24.16 4.32 -38.82
N LYS A 111 24.53 3.13 -38.32
CA LYS A 111 25.86 2.59 -38.56
C LYS A 111 25.94 2.20 -40.04
N LYS A 112 26.40 3.12 -40.89
CA LYS A 112 26.94 2.81 -42.22
C LYS A 112 28.15 1.90 -42.03
N ARG A 113 27.96 0.59 -42.07
CA ARG A 113 29.06 -0.36 -42.25
C ARG A 113 29.49 -0.24 -43.71
N ARG A 114 30.69 0.29 -43.93
CA ARG A 114 31.32 0.35 -45.25
C ARG A 114 31.49 -1.08 -45.78
N SER A 115 31.01 -1.31 -47.00
CA SER A 115 31.33 -2.49 -47.78
C SER A 115 32.84 -2.50 -48.02
N VAL A 116 33.53 -3.55 -47.57
CA VAL A 116 34.89 -3.84 -47.99
C VAL A 116 34.80 -4.90 -49.06
N GLU A 117 34.77 -4.43 -50.31
CA GLU A 117 35.02 -5.24 -51.49
C GLU A 117 36.48 -5.69 -51.45
N LYS A 118 36.70 -7.00 -51.29
CA LYS A 118 38.04 -7.59 -51.43
C LYS A 118 38.09 -8.30 -52.77
N LYS A 119 38.65 -7.60 -53.77
CA LYS A 119 39.24 -8.20 -54.97
C LYS A 119 40.48 -8.99 -54.57
N ARG A 120 40.49 -10.29 -54.85
CA ARG A 120 41.53 -11.07 -55.55
C ARG A 120 41.27 -12.54 -55.36
#